data_AF-U2JRA9-F1
#
_entry.id   AF-U2JRA9-F1
#
_cell.length_a   1.000
_cell.length_b   1.000
_cell.length_c   1.000
_cell.angle_alpha   90.00
_cell.angle_beta   90.00
_cell.angle_gamma   90.00
#
_symmetry.space_group_name_H-M   'P 1'
#
loop_
_entity.id
_entity.type
_entity.pdbx_description
1 polymer ?
#
loop_
_entity_poly.entity_id
_entity_poly.type
_entity_poly.pdbx_seq_one_letter_code
_entity_poly.pdbx_strand_id
1 'polypeptide(L)' 'RQEYCGDVVNFKTEKHYRDKRNHYVDKSKWQITENVHEPIIDRTTFENVERMLKTHL' A
#
# COMPACT_ATOMS: atom_id res chain seq x y z
N ARG A 1 6.18 2.71 0.94
CA ARG A 1 4.86 2.39 0.36
C ARG A 1 5.03 1.19 -0.56
N GLN A 2 4.11 0.21 -0.51
CA GLN A 2 4.24 -1.07 -1.23
C GLN A 2 4.35 -0.94 -2.76
N GLU A 3 3.81 0.15 -3.35
CA GLU A 3 3.87 0.41 -4.80
C GLU A 3 5.29 0.48 -5.36
N TYR A 4 6.29 0.77 -4.52
CA TYR A 4 7.68 0.81 -4.98
C TYR A 4 8.26 -0.57 -5.32
N CYS A 5 7.59 -1.65 -4.89
CA CYS A 5 8.01 -3.03 -5.11
C CYS A 5 7.45 -3.65 -6.40
N GLY A 6 6.91 -2.84 -7.30
CA GLY A 6 6.28 -3.34 -8.53
C GLY A 6 4.77 -3.55 -8.44
N ASP A 7 4.14 -3.18 -7.32
CA ASP A 7 2.74 -3.48 -7.03
C ASP A 7 1.81 -2.31 -7.40
N VAL A 8 0.67 -2.63 -8.00
CA VAL A 8 -0.43 -1.66 -8.14
C VAL A 8 -1.39 -1.83 -6.97
N VAL A 9 -1.69 -0.73 -6.27
CA VAL A 9 -2.57 -0.73 -5.09
C VAL A 9 -3.81 0.12 -5.34
N ASN A 10 -4.95 -0.54 -5.46
CA ASN A 10 -6.25 0.07 -5.75
C ASN A 10 -7.13 0.20 -4.50
N PHE A 11 -8.17 1.04 -4.62
CA PHE A 11 -9.22 1.22 -3.59
C PHE A 11 -8.71 1.67 -2.22
N LYS A 12 -7.67 2.51 -2.19
CA LYS A 12 -7.14 3.09 -0.95
C LYS A 12 -8.12 3.99 -0.20
N THR A 13 -9.16 4.46 -0.89
CA THR A 13 -10.17 5.35 -0.32
C THR A 13 -11.58 4.92 -0.72
N GLU A 14 -12.52 5.11 0.19
CA GLU A 14 -13.96 5.00 -0.09
C GLU A 14 -14.61 6.39 -0.01
N LYS A 15 -15.62 6.62 -0.85
CA LYS A 15 -16.39 7.86 -0.82
C LYS A 15 -17.47 7.75 0.25
N HIS A 16 -17.40 8.59 1.27
CA HIS A 16 -18.40 8.60 2.32
C HIS A 16 -19.64 9.40 1.89
N TYR A 17 -20.83 8.83 2.08
CA TYR A 17 -22.07 9.38 1.52
C TYR A 17 -22.46 10.75 2.12
N ARG A 18 -22.16 11.00 3.40
CA ARG A 18 -22.64 12.21 4.11
C ARG A 18 -21.89 13.48 3.71
N ASP A 19 -20.57 13.42 3.67
CA ASP A 19 -19.69 14.56 3.38
C ASP A 19 -19.13 14.53 1.95
N LYS A 20 -19.41 13.45 1.19
CA LYS A 20 -18.97 13.24 -0.21
C LYS A 20 -17.46 13.27 -0.41
N ARG A 21 -16.69 13.17 0.67
CA ARG A 21 -15.21 13.15 0.64
C ARG A 21 -14.71 11.72 0.56
N ASN A 22 -13.49 11.57 0.05
CA ASN A 22 -12.78 10.31 0.05
C ASN A 22 -12.09 10.15 1.41
N HIS A 23 -12.35 9.03 2.06
CA HIS A 23 -11.71 8.64 3.31
C HIS A 23 -10.79 7.47 3.03
N TYR A 24 -9.56 7.53 3.55
CA TYR A 24 -8.66 6.39 3.50
C TYR A 24 -9.26 5.23 4.29
N VAL A 25 -9.21 4.05 3.70
CA VAL A 25 -9.73 2.84 4.32
C VAL A 25 -8.62 1.93 4.80
N ASP A 26 -8.98 1.01 5.68
CA ASP A 26 -8.09 -0.02 6.19
C ASP A 26 -7.44 -0.82 5.04
N LYS A 27 -6.19 -1.23 5.24
CA LYS A 27 -5.41 -1.96 4.24
C LYS A 27 -6.06 -3.29 3.82
N SER A 28 -6.87 -3.91 4.69
CA SER A 28 -7.64 -5.12 4.36
C SER A 28 -8.63 -4.93 3.21
N LYS A 29 -9.04 -3.68 2.93
CA LYS A 29 -9.91 -3.35 1.79
C LYS A 29 -9.16 -3.01 0.51
N TRP A 30 -7.83 -2.86 0.59
CA TRP A 30 -7.03 -2.52 -0.59
C TRP A 30 -6.96 -3.75 -1.49
N GLN A 31 -7.06 -3.52 -2.79
CA GLN A 31 -6.82 -4.58 -3.77
C GLN A 31 -5.43 -4.38 -4.35
N ILE A 32 -4.60 -5.40 -4.19
CA ILE A 32 -3.20 -5.37 -4.59
C ILE A 32 -3.04 -6.33 -5.75
N THR A 33 -2.49 -5.83 -6.85
CA THR A 33 -2.03 -6.65 -7.97
C THR A 33 -0.52 -6.57 -7.99
N GLU A 34 0.12 -7.71 -7.76
CA GLU A 34 1.56 -7.78 -7.53
C GLU A 34 2.35 -7.80 -8.85
N ASN A 35 3.54 -7.19 -8.83
CA ASN A 35 4.55 -7.28 -9.89
C ASN A 35 4.05 -6.86 -11.30
N VAL A 36 3.28 -5.78 -11.38
CA VAL A 36 2.73 -5.23 -12.63
C VAL A 36 3.75 -4.37 -13.38
N HIS A 37 4.72 -3.81 -12.67
CA HIS A 37 5.79 -3.00 -13.27
C HIS A 37 7.14 -3.33 -12.65
N GLU A 38 8.22 -2.86 -13.30
CA GLU A 38 9.57 -3.00 -12.77
C GLU A 38 9.68 -2.33 -11.39
N PRO A 39 10.18 -3.06 -10.37
CA PRO A 39 10.32 -2.51 -9.03
C PRO A 39 11.38 -1.41 -9.01
N ILE A 40 11.07 -0.31 -8.33
CA ILE A 40 12.04 0.76 -8.06
C ILE A 40 12.96 0.34 -6.91
N ILE A 41 12.41 -0.39 -5.94
CA ILE A 41 13.12 -0.96 -4.80
C ILE A 41 12.85 -2.45 -4.79
N ASP A 42 13.91 -3.25 -4.64
CA ASP A 42 13.78 -4.69 -4.47
C ASP A 42 12.87 -5.05 -3.28
N ARG A 43 11.99 -6.05 -3.48
CA ARG A 43 10.98 -6.44 -2.50
C ARG A 43 11.60 -6.86 -1.16
N THR A 44 12.71 -7.59 -1.20
CA THR A 44 13.43 -8.03 0.02
C THR A 44 13.92 -6.82 0.80
N THR A 45 14.49 -5.83 0.10
CA THR A 45 14.97 -4.59 0.70
C THR A 45 13.82 -3.81 1.36
N PHE A 46 12.68 -3.68 0.67
CA PHE A 46 11.50 -3.00 1.20
C PHE A 46 10.94 -3.68 2.45
N GLU A 47 10.75 -5.00 2.41
CA GLU A 47 10.19 -5.78 3.51
C GLU A 47 11.08 -5.75 4.76
N ASN A 48 12.41 -5.75 4.56
CA ASN A 48 13.37 -5.59 5.66
C ASN A 48 13.19 -4.26 6.38
N VAL A 49 13.07 -3.16 5.63
CA VAL A 49 12.85 -1.82 6.21
C VAL A 49 11.50 -1.74 6.91
N GLU A 50 10.42 -2.23 6.30
CA GLU A 50 9.09 -2.27 6.93
C GLU A 50 9.10 -3.05 8.25
N ARG A 51 9.80 -4.19 8.30
CA ARG A 51 9.96 -4.97 9.53
C ARG A 51 10.72 -4.18 10.59
N MET A 52 11.85 -3.55 10.25
CA MET A 52 12.62 -2.74 11.18
C MET A 52 11.78 -1.60 11.77
N LEU A 53 10.98 -0.92 10.94
CA LEU A 53 10.07 0.13 11.37
C LEU A 53 9.00 -0.39 12.34
N LYS A 54 8.40 -1.55 12.07
CA LYS A 54 7.39 -2.15 12.96
C LYS A 54 7.95 -2.63 14.30
N THR A 55 9.24 -2.96 14.37
CA THR A 55 9.87 -3.44 15.61
C THR A 55 10.35 -2.29 16.50
N HIS A 56 10.60 -1.11 15.94
CA HIS A 56 11.11 0.07 16.67
C HIS A 56 10.05 1.16 16.92
N LEU A 57 8.78 0.88 16.61
CA LEU A 57 7.59 1.70 16.88
C LEU A 57 6.66 0.93 17.81
#